data_AF-A0A3D1RZ44-F1
#
_entry.id   AF-A0A3D1RZ44-F1
#
_cell.length_a   1.000
_cell.length_b   1.000
_cell.length_c   1.000
_cell.angle_alpha   90.00
_cell.angle_beta   90.00
_cell.angle_gamma   90.00
#
_symmetry.space_group_name_H-M   'P 1'
#
loop_
_entity.id
_entity.type
_entity.pdbx_description
1 polymer ?
#
loop_
_entity_poly.entity_id
_entity_poly.type
_entity_poly.pdbx_seq_one_letter_code
_entity_poly.pdbx_strand_id
1 'polypeptide(L)'
;MDLYAFIPSGLSIVSAGGLVALSFFTSALTAAVGIGGGVVLLAVMASFLPPLVVLPVHGIVQLGSNGGRAVIMRPHIDWRITRYFILGSLVGVILAAKVFVILPVEVLRTLLGLFVLYAVWAPKLRPSSIPLAGFVPVGALTSFATMFIGGTGPLVSAFLSPERLGREKLVATHAACM
;
A
#
# COMPACT_ATOMS: atom_id res chain seq x y z
N MET A 1 16.98 16.75 -20.59
CA MET A 1 16.72 15.31 -20.38
C MET A 1 15.45 14.99 -21.13
N ASP A 2 15.46 13.98 -22.00
CA ASP A 2 14.29 13.63 -22.80
C ASP A 2 13.29 12.85 -21.96
N LEU A 3 12.17 13.48 -21.59
CA LEU A 3 11.17 12.88 -20.69
C LEU A 3 10.55 11.62 -21.31
N TYR A 4 10.51 11.55 -22.65
CA TYR A 4 10.00 10.41 -23.40
C TYR A 4 10.82 9.13 -23.17
N ALA A 5 12.11 9.26 -22.85
CA ALA A 5 12.97 8.11 -22.58
C ALA A 5 12.60 7.35 -21.29
N PHE A 6 11.84 7.98 -20.38
CA PHE A 6 11.44 7.38 -19.10
C PHE A 6 10.01 6.79 -19.12
N ILE A 7 9.26 6.99 -20.21
CA ILE A 7 7.89 6.47 -20.32
C ILE A 7 7.95 5.02 -20.82
N PRO A 8 7.40 4.04 -20.09
CA PRO A 8 7.34 2.66 -20.57
C PRO A 8 6.59 2.60 -21.91
N SER A 9 7.07 1.77 -22.84
CA SER A 9 6.54 1.68 -24.21
C SER A 9 5.06 1.30 -24.32
N GLY A 10 4.45 0.80 -23.23
CA GLY A 10 3.02 0.50 -23.14
C GLY A 10 2.13 1.62 -22.57
N LEU A 11 2.68 2.79 -22.22
CA LEU A 11 1.93 3.90 -21.63
C LEU A 11 1.97 5.14 -22.53
N SER A 12 0.79 5.73 -22.78
CA SER A 12 0.73 7.05 -23.43
C SER A 12 1.24 8.14 -22.47
N ILE A 13 1.73 9.26 -23.01
CA ILE A 13 2.19 10.38 -22.17
C ILE A 13 1.07 10.97 -21.32
N VAL A 14 -0.17 10.94 -21.82
CA VAL A 14 -1.36 11.38 -21.08
C VAL A 14 -1.62 10.45 -19.91
N SER A 15 -1.53 9.13 -20.11
CA SER A 15 -1.67 8.13 -19.04
C SER A 15 -0.57 8.29 -17.98
N ALA A 16 0.68 8.47 -18.40
CA ALA A 16 1.80 8.69 -17.49
C ALA A 16 1.63 9.98 -16.67
N GLY A 17 1.30 11.10 -17.32
CA GLY A 17 1.02 12.37 -16.63
C GLY A 17 -0.17 12.28 -15.68
N GLY A 18 -1.24 11.58 -16.09
CA GLY A 18 -2.41 11.32 -15.26
C GLY A 18 -2.08 10.50 -14.01
N LEU A 19 -1.24 9.46 -14.13
CA LEU A 19 -0.78 8.65 -12.99
C LEU A 19 0.07 9.48 -12.01
N VAL A 20 0.93 10.37 -12.51
CA VAL A 20 1.72 11.29 -11.66
C VAL A 20 0.81 12.24 -10.89
N ALA A 21 -0.14 12.89 -11.57
CA ALA A 21 -1.10 13.77 -10.92
C ALA A 21 -1.95 13.02 -9.89
N LEU A 22 -2.46 11.85 -10.26
CA LEU A 22 -3.27 11.02 -9.37
C LEU A 22 -2.47 10.55 -8.15
N SER A 23 -1.21 10.15 -8.33
CA SER A 23 -0.29 9.82 -7.23
C SER A 23 -0.14 11.00 -6.26
N PHE A 24 0.06 12.21 -6.78
CA PHE A 24 0.17 13.42 -5.96
C PHE A 24 -1.12 13.66 -5.15
N PHE A 25 -2.29 13.66 -5.79
CA PHE A 25 -3.56 13.92 -5.11
C PHE A 25 -3.94 12.82 -4.13
N THR A 26 -3.69 11.56 -4.45
CA THR A 26 -3.97 10.44 -3.54
C THR A 26 -3.00 10.39 -2.36
N SER A 27 -1.74 10.80 -2.56
CA SER A 27 -0.80 11.03 -1.46
C SER A 27 -1.27 12.17 -0.56
N ALA A 28 -1.66 13.31 -1.14
CA ALA A 28 -2.22 14.44 -0.40
C ALA A 28 -3.49 14.06 0.36
N LEU A 29 -4.39 13.28 -0.24
CA LEU A 29 -5.57 12.73 0.42
C LEU A 29 -5.19 11.84 1.60
N THR A 30 -4.19 10.97 1.43
CA THR A 30 -3.71 10.11 2.52
C THR A 30 -3.08 10.93 3.63
N ALA A 31 -2.36 12.01 3.33
CA ALA A 31 -1.84 12.92 4.35
C ALA A 31 -2.95 13.68 5.08
N ALA A 32 -3.97 14.14 4.36
CA ALA A 32 -5.07 14.94 4.91
C ALA A 32 -6.03 14.09 5.77
N VAL A 33 -6.50 12.97 5.23
CA VAL A 33 -7.54 12.09 5.80
C VAL A 33 -6.92 10.91 6.58
N GLY A 34 -5.62 10.69 6.44
CA GLY A 34 -4.84 9.69 7.17
C GLY A 34 -4.62 8.39 6.40
N ILE A 35 -5.66 7.80 5.80
CA ILE A 35 -5.61 6.45 5.18
C ILE A 35 -6.53 6.41 3.95
N GLY A 36 -6.15 5.64 2.92
CA GLY A 36 -7.06 5.23 1.83
C GLY A 36 -6.71 5.73 0.43
N GLY A 37 -5.84 6.73 0.28
CA GLY A 37 -5.47 7.23 -1.06
C GLY A 37 -4.82 6.16 -1.94
N GLY A 38 -4.05 5.24 -1.37
CA GLY A 38 -3.53 4.08 -2.11
C GLY A 38 -4.63 3.17 -2.66
N VAL A 39 -5.70 2.93 -1.90
CA VAL A 39 -6.86 2.14 -2.37
C VAL A 39 -7.59 2.87 -3.49
N VAL A 40 -7.74 4.20 -3.38
CA VAL A 40 -8.34 5.03 -4.44
C VAL A 40 -7.50 4.95 -5.71
N LEU A 41 -6.17 5.14 -5.61
CA LEU A 41 -5.25 5.00 -6.73
C LEU A 41 -5.36 3.62 -7.37
N LEU A 42 -5.36 2.55 -6.56
CA LEU A 42 -5.50 1.18 -7.03
C LEU A 42 -6.81 0.96 -7.79
N ALA A 43 -7.94 1.42 -7.25
CA ALA A 43 -9.25 1.28 -7.89
C ALA A 43 -9.32 2.01 -9.24
N VAL A 44 -8.74 3.21 -9.31
CA VAL A 44 -8.64 3.97 -10.55
C VAL A 44 -7.78 3.21 -11.57
N MET A 45 -6.57 2.78 -11.18
CA MET A 45 -5.67 2.01 -12.06
C MET A 45 -6.31 0.71 -12.55
N ALA A 46 -6.97 -0.04 -11.65
CA ALA A 46 -7.63 -1.30 -11.98
C ALA A 46 -8.79 -1.15 -12.97
N SER A 47 -9.31 0.07 -13.17
CA SER A 47 -10.39 0.35 -14.13
C SER A 47 -9.91 0.38 -15.59
N PHE A 48 -8.60 0.49 -15.85
CA PHE A 48 -8.05 0.58 -17.21
C PHE A 48 -6.72 -0.16 -17.44
N LEU A 49 -6.09 -0.69 -16.39
CA LEU A 49 -4.85 -1.48 -16.52
C LEU A 49 -5.07 -2.96 -16.17
N PRO A 50 -4.39 -3.91 -16.85
CA PRO A 50 -4.40 -5.31 -16.47
C PRO A 50 -3.78 -5.54 -15.08
N PRO A 51 -4.20 -6.55 -14.30
CA PRO A 51 -3.67 -6.82 -12.95
C PRO A 51 -2.14 -6.96 -12.89
N LEU A 52 -1.53 -7.60 -13.90
CA LEU A 52 -0.07 -7.75 -14.03
C LEU A 52 0.67 -6.42 -14.14
N VAL A 53 0.00 -5.35 -14.58
CA VAL A 53 0.54 -4.00 -14.67
C VAL A 53 0.13 -3.15 -13.47
N VAL A 54 -1.12 -3.29 -13.02
CA VAL A 54 -1.67 -2.53 -11.87
C VAL A 54 -0.83 -2.75 -10.63
N LEU A 55 -0.56 -4.01 -10.24
CA LEU A 55 0.09 -4.30 -8.97
C LEU A 55 1.53 -3.76 -8.90
N PRO A 56 2.42 -3.99 -9.90
CA PRO A 56 3.77 -3.43 -9.85
C PRO A 56 3.81 -1.90 -9.96
N VAL A 57 3.00 -1.30 -10.84
CA VAL A 57 2.97 0.17 -11.00
C VAL A 57 2.44 0.80 -9.71
N HIS A 58 1.40 0.23 -9.10
CA HIS A 58 0.87 0.69 -7.82
C HIS A 58 1.94 0.60 -6.74
N GLY A 59 2.66 -0.54 -6.64
CA GLY A 59 3.73 -0.74 -5.67
C GLY A 59 4.84 0.32 -5.78
N ILE A 60 5.32 0.63 -6.98
CA ILE A 60 6.36 1.65 -7.19
C ILE A 60 5.85 3.05 -6.81
N VAL A 61 4.62 3.39 -7.22
CA VAL A 61 4.01 4.68 -6.87
C VAL A 61 3.86 4.81 -5.35
N GLN A 62 3.43 3.75 -4.68
CA GLN A 62 3.27 3.72 -3.23
C GLN A 62 4.61 3.78 -2.50
N LEU A 63 5.66 3.11 -3.00
CA LEU A 63 7.02 3.22 -2.48
C LEU A 63 7.47 4.69 -2.46
N GLY A 64 7.26 5.43 -3.57
CA GLY A 64 7.59 6.85 -3.64
C GLY A 64 6.73 7.71 -2.69
N SER A 65 5.41 7.48 -2.70
CA SER A 65 4.44 8.25 -1.90
C SER A 65 4.59 8.04 -0.39
N ASN A 66 4.64 6.79 0.07
CA ASN A 66 4.82 6.42 1.47
C ASN A 66 6.26 6.70 1.91
N GLY A 67 7.25 6.34 1.09
CA GLY A 67 8.66 6.58 1.37
C GLY A 67 8.98 8.06 1.53
N GLY A 68 8.48 8.92 0.64
CA GLY A 68 8.61 10.38 0.78
C GLY A 68 8.01 10.91 2.08
N ARG A 69 6.80 10.43 2.45
CA ARG A 69 6.17 10.79 3.73
C ARG A 69 6.94 10.26 4.93
N ALA A 70 7.43 9.03 4.88
CA ALA A 70 8.23 8.44 5.94
C ALA A 70 9.55 9.21 6.15
N VAL A 71 10.20 9.66 5.07
CA VAL A 71 11.42 10.48 5.14
C VAL A 71 11.13 11.84 5.76
N ILE A 72 10.10 12.54 5.30
CA ILE A 72 9.72 13.87 5.82
C ILE A 72 9.30 13.77 7.30
N MET A 73 8.50 12.75 7.64
CA MET A 73 7.96 12.55 8.98
C MET A 73 8.81 11.63 9.86
N ARG A 74 10.08 11.38 9.49
CA ARG A 74 10.99 10.47 10.21
C ARG A 74 11.06 10.68 11.73
N PRO A 75 10.98 11.91 12.29
CA PRO A 75 11.05 12.10 13.75
C PRO A 75 9.84 11.52 14.48
N HIS A 76 8.73 11.32 13.77
CA HIS A 76 7.47 10.82 14.31
C HIS A 76 7.28 9.32 14.08
N ILE A 77 8.22 8.61 13.44
CA ILE A 77 8.09 7.16 13.23
C ILE A 77 8.28 6.42 14.56
N ASP A 78 7.33 5.54 14.90
CA ASP A 78 7.54 4.54 15.95
C ASP A 78 8.38 3.38 15.41
N TRP A 79 9.69 3.49 15.60
CA TRP A 79 10.66 2.47 15.15
C TRP A 79 10.51 1.12 15.87
N ARG A 80 9.88 1.09 17.05
CA ARG A 80 9.62 -0.18 17.75
C ARG A 80 8.54 -0.96 17.01
N ILE A 81 7.46 -0.32 16.58
CA ILE A 81 6.43 -0.97 15.76
C ILE A 81 7.01 -1.36 14.40
N THR A 82 7.67 -0.41 13.74
CA THR A 82 8.20 -0.56 12.37
C THR A 82 9.14 -1.76 12.24
N ARG A 83 10.06 -1.98 13.20
CA ARG A 83 11.00 -3.12 13.12
C ARG A 83 10.30 -4.49 13.24
N TYR A 84 9.29 -4.64 14.10
CA TYR A 84 8.55 -5.91 14.22
C TYR A 84 7.71 -6.14 12.96
N PHE A 85 7.12 -5.08 12.42
CA PHE A 85 6.39 -5.13 11.17
C PHE A 85 7.31 -5.57 10.01
N ILE A 86 8.45 -4.91 9.81
CA ILE A 86 9.44 -5.26 8.76
C ILE A 86 9.89 -6.72 8.88
N LEU A 87 10.17 -7.20 10.09
CA LEU A 87 10.55 -8.59 10.31
C LEU A 87 9.49 -9.56 9.78
N GLY A 88 8.21 -9.29 10.07
CA GLY A 88 7.09 -10.03 9.52
C GLY A 88 6.98 -9.90 8.00
N SER A 89 7.04 -8.66 7.50
CA SER A 89 6.89 -8.33 6.09
C SER A 89 7.89 -9.04 5.20
N LEU A 90 9.15 -9.17 5.63
CA LEU A 90 10.16 -9.92 4.87
C LEU A 90 9.72 -11.37 4.65
N VAL A 91 9.22 -12.03 5.70
CA VAL A 91 8.69 -13.40 5.60
C VAL A 91 7.46 -13.44 4.69
N GLY A 92 6.52 -12.50 4.88
CA GLY A 92 5.30 -12.40 4.08
C GLY A 92 5.58 -12.23 2.58
N VAL A 93 6.49 -11.31 2.22
CA VAL A 93 6.89 -11.04 0.83
C VAL A 93 7.60 -12.23 0.22
N ILE A 94 8.54 -12.87 0.94
CA ILE A 94 9.25 -14.05 0.43
C ILE A 94 8.27 -15.18 0.11
N LEU A 95 7.32 -15.45 1.01
CA LEU A 95 6.30 -16.49 0.81
C LEU A 95 5.34 -16.11 -0.32
N ALA A 96 4.88 -14.87 -0.36
CA ALA A 96 3.99 -14.39 -1.41
C ALA A 96 4.65 -14.40 -2.78
N ALA A 97 5.92 -14.04 -2.91
CA ALA A 97 6.66 -14.07 -4.17
C ALA A 97 6.70 -15.47 -4.77
N LYS A 98 6.90 -16.52 -3.94
CA LYS A 98 6.87 -17.92 -4.40
C LYS A 98 5.50 -18.35 -4.92
N VAL A 99 4.43 -17.84 -4.31
CA VAL A 99 3.05 -18.14 -4.73
C VAL A 99 2.66 -17.32 -5.95
N PHE A 100 3.05 -16.04 -6.00
CA PHE A 100 2.68 -15.10 -7.05
C PHE A 100 3.13 -15.59 -8.44
N VAL A 101 4.34 -16.13 -8.55
CA VAL A 101 4.91 -16.57 -9.84
C VAL A 101 4.24 -17.82 -10.43
N ILE A 102 3.50 -18.59 -9.64
CA ILE A 102 2.79 -19.80 -10.09
C ILE A 102 1.29 -19.58 -10.31
N LEU A 103 0.76 -18.42 -9.91
CA LEU A 103 -0.68 -18.16 -10.02
C LEU A 103 -1.08 -17.74 -11.44
N PRO A 104 -2.20 -18.29 -11.97
CA PRO A 104 -2.80 -17.78 -13.19
C PRO A 104 -3.24 -16.32 -13.05
N VAL A 105 -3.14 -15.55 -14.13
CA VAL A 105 -3.54 -14.14 -14.15
C VAL A 105 -5.01 -13.94 -13.76
N GLU A 106 -5.89 -14.87 -14.11
CA GLU A 106 -7.31 -14.80 -13.76
C GLU A 106 -7.53 -14.88 -12.24
N VAL A 107 -6.70 -15.66 -11.52
CA VAL A 107 -6.77 -15.70 -10.05
C VAL A 107 -6.35 -14.36 -9.46
N LEU A 108 -5.28 -13.75 -9.96
CA LEU A 108 -4.85 -12.41 -9.54
C LEU A 108 -5.93 -11.37 -9.82
N ARG A 109 -6.58 -11.45 -10.99
CA ARG A 109 -7.70 -10.58 -11.37
C ARG A 109 -8.88 -10.72 -10.42
N THR A 110 -9.27 -11.95 -10.09
CA THR A 110 -10.36 -12.23 -9.14
C THR A 110 -10.02 -11.71 -7.75
N LEU A 111 -8.81 -11.97 -7.24
CA LEU A 111 -8.37 -11.48 -5.93
C LEU A 111 -8.39 -9.95 -5.86
N LEU A 112 -7.85 -9.28 -6.88
CA LEU A 112 -7.87 -7.82 -6.98
C LEU A 112 -9.31 -7.28 -7.01
N GLY A 113 -10.18 -7.88 -7.83
CA GLY A 113 -11.58 -7.51 -7.92
C GLY A 113 -12.31 -7.65 -6.57
N LEU A 114 -12.21 -8.82 -5.93
CA LEU A 114 -12.78 -9.07 -4.61
C LEU A 114 -12.25 -8.10 -3.56
N PHE A 115 -10.96 -7.77 -3.60
CA PHE A 115 -10.39 -6.78 -2.70
C PHE A 115 -10.95 -5.37 -2.93
N VAL A 116 -11.09 -4.92 -4.18
CA VAL A 116 -11.70 -3.62 -4.48
C VAL A 116 -13.14 -3.59 -3.97
N LEU A 117 -13.92 -4.67 -4.18
CA LEU A 117 -15.28 -4.76 -3.65
C LEU A 117 -15.26 -4.68 -2.11
N TYR A 118 -14.41 -5.48 -1.46
CA TYR A 118 -14.27 -5.45 0.00
C TYR A 118 -13.87 -4.06 0.50
N ALA A 119 -12.89 -3.41 -0.12
CA ALA A 119 -12.40 -2.11 0.32
C ALA A 119 -13.46 -1.00 0.21
N VAL A 120 -14.41 -1.12 -0.73
CA VAL A 120 -15.48 -0.14 -0.95
C VAL A 120 -16.70 -0.40 -0.05
N TRP A 121 -17.11 -1.67 0.09
CA TRP A 121 -18.38 -2.02 0.77
C TRP A 121 -18.23 -2.63 2.15
N ALA A 122 -17.05 -3.12 2.54
CA ALA A 122 -16.88 -3.76 3.84
C ALA A 122 -16.86 -2.74 4.99
N PRO A 123 -17.35 -3.12 6.17
CA PRO A 123 -17.26 -2.28 7.35
C PRO A 123 -15.80 -2.01 7.71
N LYS A 124 -15.53 -0.80 8.21
CA LYS A 124 -14.20 -0.42 8.68
C LYS A 124 -13.75 -1.39 9.77
N LEU A 125 -12.53 -1.89 9.64
CA LEU A 125 -11.90 -2.70 10.66
C LEU A 125 -11.77 -1.89 11.96
N ARG A 126 -12.15 -2.50 13.07
CA ARG A 126 -12.03 -1.85 14.38
C ARG A 126 -10.56 -1.82 14.80
N PRO A 127 -10.07 -0.69 15.35
CA PRO A 127 -8.74 -0.64 15.92
C PRO A 127 -8.56 -1.72 16.99
N SER A 128 -7.57 -2.59 16.81
CA SER A 128 -7.19 -3.59 17.81
C SER A 128 -5.85 -3.23 18.41
N SER A 129 -5.78 -3.13 19.74
CA SER A 129 -4.53 -2.90 20.42
C SER A 129 -3.82 -4.24 20.65
N ILE A 130 -2.68 -4.43 19.98
CA ILE A 130 -1.86 -5.64 20.09
C ILE A 130 -0.52 -5.33 20.76
N PRO A 131 0.13 -6.31 21.40
CA PRO A 131 1.50 -6.15 21.89
C PRO A 131 2.47 -5.97 20.72
N LEU A 132 3.68 -5.44 20.98
CA LEU A 132 4.70 -5.18 19.95
C LEU A 132 5.03 -6.42 19.10
N ALA A 133 5.14 -7.60 19.73
CA ALA A 133 5.39 -8.85 19.03
C ALA A 133 4.26 -9.24 18.06
N GLY A 134 3.03 -8.77 18.30
CA GLY A 134 1.89 -8.97 17.41
C GLY A 134 2.05 -8.27 16.06
N PHE A 135 2.94 -7.27 15.93
CA PHE A 135 3.20 -6.64 14.64
C PHE A 135 3.98 -7.53 13.66
N VAL A 136 4.62 -8.60 14.14
CA VAL A 136 5.27 -9.61 13.26
C VAL A 136 4.23 -10.36 12.41
N PRO A 137 3.22 -11.05 12.99
CA PRO A 137 2.20 -11.69 12.18
C PRO A 137 1.37 -10.68 11.37
N VAL A 138 1.15 -9.45 11.88
CA VAL A 138 0.50 -8.40 11.10
C VAL A 138 1.31 -8.07 9.85
N GLY A 139 2.60 -7.75 9.98
CA GLY A 139 3.46 -7.46 8.83
C GLY A 139 3.57 -8.62 7.86
N ALA A 140 3.67 -9.85 8.35
CA ALA A 140 3.69 -11.05 7.50
C ALA A 140 2.40 -11.21 6.68
N LEU A 141 1.24 -11.15 7.33
CA LEU A 141 -0.04 -11.37 6.67
C LEU A 141 -0.43 -10.22 5.74
N THR A 142 -0.22 -8.97 6.16
CA THR A 142 -0.59 -7.82 5.33
C THR A 142 0.36 -7.67 4.15
N SER A 143 1.68 -7.82 4.31
CA SER A 143 2.61 -7.77 3.18
C SER A 143 2.48 -8.96 2.23
N PHE A 144 2.14 -10.15 2.76
CA PHE A 144 1.74 -11.26 1.90
C PHE A 144 0.54 -10.90 1.04
N ALA A 145 -0.52 -10.37 1.65
CA ALA A 145 -1.72 -9.96 0.93
C ALA A 145 -1.43 -8.83 -0.08
N THR A 146 -0.60 -7.84 0.26
CA THR A 146 -0.22 -6.72 -0.63
C THR A 146 0.27 -7.19 -2.00
N MET A 147 1.00 -8.30 -2.08
CA MET A 147 1.49 -8.85 -3.35
C MET A 147 0.36 -9.23 -4.33
N PHE A 148 -0.83 -9.53 -3.83
CA PHE A 148 -1.98 -9.95 -4.65
C PHE A 148 -3.01 -8.86 -4.83
N ILE A 149 -3.16 -7.98 -3.83
CA ILE A 149 -4.27 -7.01 -3.77
C ILE A 149 -3.82 -5.56 -3.69
N GLY A 150 -2.52 -5.27 -3.53
CA GLY A 150 -1.91 -3.94 -3.64
C GLY A 150 -2.21 -2.93 -2.52
N GLY A 151 -3.43 -2.91 -1.98
CA GLY A 151 -3.94 -1.78 -1.17
C GLY A 151 -4.16 -2.06 0.31
N THR A 152 -3.33 -2.86 0.99
CA THR A 152 -3.58 -3.32 2.39
C THR A 152 -3.46 -2.25 3.48
N GLY A 153 -3.29 -0.97 3.13
CA GLY A 153 -3.19 0.15 4.06
C GLY A 153 -4.27 0.21 5.14
N PRO A 154 -5.57 -0.02 4.82
CA PRO A 154 -6.62 -0.11 5.82
C PRO A 154 -6.43 -1.26 6.82
N LEU A 155 -5.92 -2.42 6.36
CA LEU A 155 -5.64 -3.57 7.22
C LEU A 155 -4.54 -3.22 8.24
N VAL A 156 -3.44 -2.61 7.79
CA VAL A 156 -2.34 -2.19 8.69
C VAL A 156 -2.83 -1.12 9.66
N SER A 157 -3.63 -0.17 9.20
CA SER A 157 -4.13 0.92 10.04
C SER A 157 -5.03 0.45 11.18
N ALA A 158 -5.72 -0.69 11.02
CA ALA A 158 -6.54 -1.29 12.07
C ALA A 158 -5.74 -1.75 13.29
N PHE A 159 -4.41 -1.89 13.17
CA PHE A 159 -3.54 -2.26 14.29
C PHE A 159 -2.76 -1.07 14.87
N LEU A 160 -2.86 0.11 14.25
CA LEU A 160 -2.25 1.35 14.74
C LEU A 160 -3.30 2.19 15.48
N SER A 161 -3.25 2.18 16.80
CA SER A 161 -4.22 2.92 17.65
C SER A 161 -3.98 4.44 17.59
N PRO A 162 -4.95 5.24 17.11
CA PRO A 162 -4.85 6.71 17.11
C PRO A 162 -4.74 7.28 18.53
N GLU A 163 -5.43 6.68 19.49
CA GLU A 163 -5.47 7.11 20.90
C GLU A 163 -4.08 7.00 21.57
N ARG A 164 -3.30 5.98 21.19
CA ARG A 164 -1.96 5.74 21.77
C ARG A 164 -0.86 6.50 21.05
N LEU A 165 -0.95 6.60 19.73
CA LEU A 165 0.11 7.14 18.89
C LEU A 165 -0.04 8.66 18.67
N GLY A 166 -1.26 9.19 18.71
CA GLY A 166 -1.54 10.52 18.22
C GLY A 166 -1.47 10.58 16.68
N ARG A 167 -1.91 11.70 16.10
CA ARG A 167 -2.10 11.84 14.65
C ARG A 167 -0.79 11.70 13.86
N GLU A 168 0.24 12.46 14.22
CA GLU A 168 1.50 12.51 13.45
C GLU A 168 2.24 11.18 13.49
N LYS A 169 2.33 10.58 14.68
CA LYS A 169 2.99 9.29 14.88
C LYS A 169 2.27 8.16 14.18
N LEU A 170 0.94 8.18 14.15
CA LEU A 170 0.13 7.22 13.39
C LEU A 170 0.42 7.33 11.89
N VAL A 171 0.35 8.54 11.32
CA VAL A 171 0.58 8.75 9.89
C VAL A 171 2.02 8.39 9.50
N ALA A 172 3.00 8.80 10.31
CA ALA A 172 4.42 8.51 10.05
C ALA A 172 4.73 7.00 10.14
N THR A 173 4.24 6.33 11.20
CA THR A 173 4.46 4.89 11.39
C THR A 173 3.73 4.08 10.33
N HIS A 174 2.51 4.48 9.96
CA HIS A 174 1.78 3.86 8.85
C HIS A 174 2.56 4.00 7.55
N ALA A 175 3.04 5.20 7.21
CA ALA A 175 3.85 5.43 6.01
C ALA A 175 5.15 4.62 6.02
N ALA A 176 5.78 4.38 7.17
CA ALA A 176 6.98 3.55 7.27
C ALA A 176 6.70 2.05 7.09
N CYS A 177 5.51 1.57 7.48
CA CYS A 177 5.09 0.18 7.33
C CYS A 177 4.53 -0.15 5.93
N MET A 178 4.19 0.85 5.12
CA MET A 178 3.47 0.67 3.85
C MET A 178 4.35 0.87 2.63
#